data_AF-A0A816WCF9-F1
#
_entry.id   AF-A0A816WCF9-F1
#
_cell.length_a   1.000
_cell.length_b   1.000
_cell.length_c   1.000
_cell.angle_alpha   90.00
_cell.angle_beta   90.00
_cell.angle_gamma   90.00
#
_symmetry.space_group_name_H-M   'P 1'
#
loop_
_entity.id
_entity.type
_entity.pdbx_description
1 polymer ?
#
loop_
_entity_poly.entity_id
_entity_poly.type
_entity_poly.pdbx_seq_one_letter_code
_entity_poly.pdbx_strand_id
1 'polypeptide(L)'
;MESLENKLSIIKILSNLDWFLKDKKYIDLYHKYQEKLLLQVHDIDKEIIVAIKNFDYELLDDKMTALRPSNKIEKHFYEKAKRSLSIGLNQLKEDTRGSTLVVTHHLEKEQIKLIVENLKRLEKTKFVIEKHLNTSHAIDEFIEEMKKSIETKIKYFLDRIRAVIINYNFSEADEKIDSVIVVRNLLGKYCIKDISDQIENLQNYGKTAVIITRYDSEYMLNPPKIFEKLANVNSTNQIYSELLDKLRKLILEKFRNELERAKTKQTIDITNEHMRRFESAVKYLPESMENAREIELQRCKDDIKRLVQYSELKLQDSSITEKIDKINNCSFEYQNLQVIISYFNKGKELASKRIDNIVVKIHHNLEKQNII
;
A
#
# COMPACT_ATOMS: atom_id res chain seq x y z
N MET A 1 -27.34 -35.22 -41.11
CA MET A 1 -26.84 -34.93 -42.47
C MET A 1 -26.47 -36.21 -43.23
N GLU A 2 -25.88 -37.23 -42.59
CA GLU A 2 -25.54 -38.54 -43.21
C GLU A 2 -26.63 -39.17 -44.10
N SER A 3 -27.91 -39.14 -43.69
CA SER A 3 -29.01 -39.71 -44.49
C SER A 3 -29.22 -39.00 -45.84
N LEU A 4 -28.93 -37.69 -45.93
CA LEU A 4 -29.11 -36.90 -47.16
C LEU A 4 -27.90 -37.03 -48.09
N GLU A 5 -26.70 -37.15 -47.54
CA GLU A 5 -25.46 -37.38 -48.31
C GLU A 5 -25.45 -38.75 -48.97
N ASN A 6 -25.82 -39.81 -48.25
CA ASN A 6 -25.94 -41.14 -48.83
C ASN A 6 -26.94 -41.14 -49.98
N LYS A 7 -28.07 -40.43 -49.82
CA LYS A 7 -29.05 -40.23 -50.91
C LYS A 7 -28.45 -39.47 -52.08
N LEU A 8 -27.70 -38.39 -51.86
CA LEU A 8 -27.05 -37.62 -52.92
C LEU A 8 -26.00 -38.44 -53.69
N SER A 9 -25.19 -39.23 -53.00
CA SER A 9 -24.19 -40.11 -53.61
C SER A 9 -24.85 -41.17 -54.50
N ILE A 10 -25.89 -41.84 -53.97
CA ILE A 10 -26.65 -42.84 -54.71
C ILE A 10 -27.34 -42.22 -55.93
N ILE A 11 -28.05 -41.10 -55.76
CA ILE A 11 -28.76 -40.43 -56.87
C ILE A 11 -27.77 -39.95 -57.93
N LYS A 12 -26.58 -39.49 -57.55
CA LYS A 12 -25.53 -39.11 -58.50
C LYS A 12 -25.05 -40.31 -59.33
N ILE A 13 -24.84 -41.47 -58.71
CA ILE A 13 -24.47 -42.69 -59.45
C ILE A 13 -25.60 -43.09 -60.40
N LEU A 14 -26.85 -43.02 -59.94
CA LEU A 14 -28.03 -43.32 -60.76
C LEU A 14 -28.22 -42.35 -61.93
N SER A 15 -27.77 -41.09 -61.82
CA SER A 15 -27.82 -40.13 -62.94
C SER A 15 -27.00 -40.55 -64.16
N ASN A 16 -26.04 -41.47 -64.02
CA ASN A 16 -25.35 -42.05 -65.17
C ASN A 16 -26.28 -42.89 -66.07
N LEU A 17 -27.45 -43.30 -65.55
CA LEU A 17 -28.48 -44.04 -66.27
C LEU A 17 -29.52 -43.12 -66.92
N ASP A 18 -29.41 -41.80 -66.78
CA ASP A 18 -30.44 -40.85 -67.24
C ASP A 18 -30.69 -40.91 -68.74
N TRP A 19 -29.70 -41.32 -69.54
CA TRP A 19 -29.86 -41.48 -70.98
C TRP A 19 -30.81 -42.63 -71.36
N PHE A 20 -31.05 -43.58 -70.45
CA PHE A 20 -32.02 -44.66 -70.61
C PHE A 20 -33.44 -44.28 -70.16
N LEU A 21 -33.62 -43.10 -69.53
CA LEU A 21 -34.90 -42.66 -68.97
C LEU A 21 -35.55 -41.61 -69.89
N LYS A 22 -36.84 -41.82 -70.21
CA LYS A 22 -37.58 -40.90 -71.10
C LYS A 22 -38.03 -39.61 -70.40
N ASP A 23 -38.56 -39.71 -69.17
CA ASP A 23 -39.31 -38.58 -68.57
C ASP A 23 -38.75 -38.09 -67.23
N LYS A 24 -38.29 -38.98 -66.34
CA LYS A 24 -37.79 -38.61 -65.01
C LYS A 24 -36.30 -38.91 -64.90
N LYS A 25 -35.48 -37.87 -64.91
CA LYS A 25 -34.03 -37.99 -64.78
C LYS A 25 -33.61 -37.91 -63.31
N TYR A 26 -32.67 -38.75 -62.92
CA TYR A 26 -32.06 -38.71 -61.59
C TYR A 26 -31.22 -37.45 -61.39
N ILE A 27 -30.69 -36.82 -62.45
CA ILE A 27 -29.98 -35.54 -62.34
C ILE A 27 -30.88 -34.42 -61.79
N ASP A 28 -32.16 -34.39 -62.15
CA ASP A 28 -33.11 -33.39 -61.62
C ASP A 28 -33.37 -33.62 -60.13
N LEU A 29 -33.49 -34.89 -59.71
CA LEU A 29 -33.53 -35.25 -58.29
C LEU A 29 -32.23 -34.86 -57.59
N TYR A 30 -31.07 -35.12 -58.20
CA TYR A 30 -29.77 -34.79 -57.63
C TYR A 30 -29.68 -33.30 -57.32
N HIS A 31 -30.03 -32.45 -58.29
CA HIS A 31 -30.04 -30.99 -58.11
C HIS A 31 -31.00 -30.55 -57.00
N LYS A 32 -32.22 -31.11 -56.93
CA LYS A 32 -33.17 -30.79 -55.88
C LYS A 32 -32.67 -31.17 -54.48
N TYR A 33 -32.05 -32.33 -54.32
CA TYR A 33 -31.47 -32.74 -53.05
C TYR A 33 -30.21 -31.93 -52.71
N GLN A 34 -29.43 -31.51 -53.71
CA GLN A 34 -28.25 -30.68 -53.53
C GLN A 34 -28.63 -29.27 -53.06
N GLU A 35 -29.67 -28.67 -53.64
CA GLU A 35 -30.23 -27.40 -53.20
C GLU A 35 -30.73 -27.48 -51.75
N LYS A 36 -31.45 -28.55 -51.40
CA LYS A 36 -31.91 -28.77 -50.03
C LYS A 36 -30.75 -28.91 -49.03
N LEU A 37 -29.68 -29.62 -49.41
CA LEU A 37 -28.47 -29.70 -48.59
C LEU A 37 -27.83 -28.33 -48.40
N LEU A 38 -27.72 -27.55 -49.49
CA LEU A 38 -27.11 -26.22 -49.45
C LEU A 38 -27.90 -25.25 -48.56
N LEU A 39 -29.23 -25.31 -48.59
CA LEU A 39 -30.09 -24.54 -47.68
C LEU A 39 -29.87 -24.94 -46.22
N GLN A 40 -29.85 -26.24 -45.91
CA GLN A 40 -29.58 -26.72 -44.54
C GLN A 40 -28.22 -26.27 -44.02
N VAL A 41 -27.17 -26.41 -44.84
CA VAL A 41 -25.81 -25.98 -44.49
C VAL A 41 -25.76 -24.45 -44.30
N HIS A 42 -26.48 -23.70 -45.12
CA HIS A 42 -26.56 -22.24 -44.98
C HIS A 42 -27.28 -21.80 -43.70
N ASP A 43 -28.34 -22.50 -43.29
CA ASP A 43 -29.04 -22.19 -42.04
C ASP A 43 -28.14 -22.48 -40.83
N ILE A 44 -27.36 -23.57 -40.86
CA ILE A 44 -26.38 -23.85 -39.80
C ILE A 44 -25.29 -22.77 -39.74
N ASP A 45 -24.79 -22.29 -40.89
CA ASP A 45 -23.82 -21.18 -40.96
C ASP A 45 -24.37 -19.90 -40.32
N LYS A 46 -25.65 -19.57 -40.54
CA LYS A 46 -26.30 -18.44 -39.87
C LYS A 46 -26.38 -18.62 -38.36
N GLU A 47 -26.78 -19.80 -37.91
CA GLU A 47 -26.88 -20.13 -36.48
C GLU A 47 -25.50 -20.03 -35.80
N ILE A 48 -24.43 -20.45 -36.47
CA ILE A 48 -23.05 -20.28 -35.99
C ILE A 48 -22.70 -18.80 -35.81
N ILE A 49 -23.00 -17.95 -36.80
CA ILE A 49 -22.71 -16.51 -36.71
C ILE A 49 -23.49 -15.88 -35.55
N VAL A 50 -24.74 -16.28 -35.33
CA VAL A 50 -25.57 -15.82 -34.21
C VAL A 50 -24.98 -16.29 -32.88
N ALA A 51 -24.58 -17.56 -32.77
CA ALA A 51 -23.97 -18.12 -31.58
C ALA A 51 -22.66 -17.40 -31.20
N ILE A 52 -21.80 -17.10 -32.18
CA ILE A 52 -20.57 -16.31 -31.98
C ILE A 52 -20.90 -14.92 -31.42
N LYS A 53 -21.88 -14.22 -32.01
CA LYS A 53 -22.27 -12.87 -31.56
C LYS A 53 -22.88 -12.86 -30.16
N ASN A 54 -23.61 -13.90 -29.80
CA ASN A 54 -24.28 -14.02 -28.51
C ASN A 54 -23.39 -14.67 -27.43
N PHE A 55 -22.16 -15.06 -27.76
CA PHE A 55 -21.25 -15.80 -26.88
C PHE A 55 -21.82 -17.14 -26.40
N ASP A 56 -22.67 -17.78 -27.21
CA ASP A 56 -23.27 -19.08 -26.96
C ASP A 56 -22.36 -20.19 -27.51
N TYR A 57 -21.34 -20.52 -26.73
CA TYR A 57 -20.30 -21.46 -27.15
C TYR A 57 -20.73 -22.93 -27.13
N GLU A 58 -21.80 -23.26 -26.40
CA GLU A 58 -22.40 -24.60 -26.40
C GLU A 58 -23.12 -24.83 -27.72
N LEU A 59 -24.01 -23.91 -28.12
CA LEU A 59 -24.68 -23.97 -29.42
C LEU A 59 -23.66 -23.93 -30.57
N LEU A 60 -22.62 -23.12 -30.44
CA LEU A 60 -21.55 -23.06 -31.45
C LEU A 60 -20.88 -24.42 -31.66
N ASP A 61 -20.51 -25.11 -30.58
CA ASP A 61 -19.86 -26.42 -30.64
C ASP A 61 -20.75 -27.47 -31.34
N ASP A 62 -22.02 -27.50 -30.97
CA ASP A 62 -23.02 -28.40 -31.57
C ASP A 62 -23.13 -28.17 -33.08
N LYS A 63 -23.25 -26.91 -33.50
CA LYS A 63 -23.43 -26.54 -34.91
C LYS A 63 -22.15 -26.72 -35.72
N MET A 64 -20.98 -26.42 -35.15
CA MET A 64 -19.69 -26.69 -35.80
C MET A 64 -19.44 -28.20 -35.94
N THR A 65 -19.85 -29.00 -34.95
CA THR A 65 -19.78 -30.47 -35.02
C THR A 65 -20.73 -31.03 -36.08
N ALA A 66 -21.93 -30.47 -36.20
CA ALA A 66 -22.86 -30.84 -37.27
C ALA A 66 -22.30 -30.54 -38.67
N LEU A 67 -21.52 -29.46 -38.83
CA LEU A 67 -20.83 -29.11 -40.08
C LEU A 67 -19.50 -29.84 -40.30
N ARG A 68 -19.16 -30.83 -39.47
CA ARG A 68 -17.90 -31.56 -39.62
C ARG A 68 -17.82 -32.14 -41.04
N PRO A 69 -16.71 -31.93 -41.75
CA PRO A 69 -16.68 -32.15 -43.19
C PRO A 69 -16.81 -33.62 -43.58
N SER A 70 -17.92 -34.02 -44.19
CA SER A 70 -18.06 -35.27 -44.95
C SER A 70 -18.00 -35.04 -46.47
N ASN A 71 -18.29 -33.83 -46.94
CA ASN A 71 -18.14 -33.46 -48.35
C ASN A 71 -17.45 -32.09 -48.59
N LYS A 72 -17.26 -31.73 -49.87
CA LYS A 72 -16.62 -30.46 -50.28
C LYS A 72 -17.40 -29.21 -49.86
N ILE A 73 -18.74 -29.28 -49.87
CA ILE A 73 -19.60 -28.14 -49.51
C ILE A 73 -19.48 -27.89 -48.01
N GLU A 74 -19.68 -28.90 -47.17
CA GLU A 74 -19.53 -28.79 -45.71
C GLU A 74 -18.13 -28.38 -45.32
N LYS A 75 -17.08 -28.90 -45.98
CA LYS A 75 -15.70 -28.45 -45.76
C LYS A 75 -15.54 -26.95 -45.99
N HIS A 76 -16.15 -26.41 -47.04
CA HIS A 76 -16.11 -24.97 -47.31
C HIS A 76 -16.78 -24.18 -46.18
N PHE A 77 -17.97 -24.59 -45.75
CA PHE A 77 -18.71 -23.90 -44.68
C PHE A 77 -18.06 -24.06 -43.30
N TYR A 78 -17.49 -25.22 -43.00
CA TYR A 78 -16.73 -25.46 -41.77
C TYR A 78 -15.49 -24.56 -41.68
N GLU A 79 -14.74 -24.41 -42.78
CA GLU A 79 -13.60 -23.48 -42.80
C GLU A 79 -14.04 -22.01 -42.72
N LYS A 80 -15.19 -21.66 -43.32
CA LYS A 80 -15.80 -20.33 -43.15
C LYS A 80 -16.23 -20.06 -41.70
N ALA A 81 -16.82 -21.05 -41.03
CA ALA A 81 -17.19 -20.99 -39.62
C ALA A 81 -15.95 -20.82 -38.72
N LYS A 82 -14.88 -21.59 -38.96
CA LYS A 82 -13.59 -21.44 -38.27
C LYS A 82 -13.01 -20.04 -38.41
N ARG A 83 -13.04 -19.46 -39.62
CA ARG A 83 -12.60 -18.07 -39.84
C ARG A 83 -13.46 -17.07 -39.06
N SER A 84 -14.78 -17.25 -39.09
CA SER A 84 -15.71 -16.38 -38.36
C SER A 84 -15.50 -16.45 -36.84
N LEU A 85 -15.28 -17.65 -36.31
CA LEU A 85 -14.90 -17.86 -34.91
C LEU A 85 -13.57 -17.16 -34.58
N SER A 86 -12.55 -17.34 -35.41
CA SER A 86 -11.25 -16.68 -35.22
C SER A 86 -11.36 -15.15 -35.23
N ILE A 87 -12.20 -14.58 -36.11
CA ILE A 87 -12.45 -13.13 -36.16
C ILE A 87 -13.16 -12.67 -34.89
N GLY A 88 -14.24 -13.35 -34.49
CA GLY A 88 -14.99 -13.03 -33.27
C GLY A 88 -14.12 -13.10 -32.01
N LEU A 89 -13.22 -14.07 -31.94
CA LEU A 89 -12.25 -14.19 -30.85
C LEU A 89 -11.24 -13.05 -30.83
N ASN A 90 -10.70 -12.69 -31.99
CA ASN A 90 -9.79 -11.55 -32.07
C ASN A 90 -10.50 -10.26 -31.66
N GLN A 91 -11.76 -10.06 -32.07
CA GLN A 91 -12.55 -8.92 -31.61
C GLN A 91 -12.73 -8.92 -30.09
N LEU A 92 -13.11 -10.06 -29.49
CA LEU A 92 -13.26 -10.17 -28.03
C LEU A 92 -11.93 -9.89 -27.30
N LYS A 93 -10.79 -10.34 -27.84
CA LYS A 93 -9.46 -10.02 -27.29
C LYS A 93 -9.18 -8.52 -27.36
N GLU A 94 -9.40 -7.90 -28.52
CA GLU A 94 -9.18 -6.45 -28.67
C GLU A 94 -10.12 -5.62 -27.78
N ASP A 95 -11.39 -6.00 -27.64
CA ASP A 95 -12.34 -5.34 -26.74
C ASP A 95 -11.89 -5.46 -25.27
N THR A 96 -11.39 -6.63 -24.87
CA THR A 96 -10.84 -6.86 -23.53
C THR A 96 -9.59 -6.02 -23.28
N ARG A 97 -8.68 -5.98 -24.25
CA ARG A 97 -7.45 -5.19 -24.17
C ARG A 97 -7.78 -3.70 -24.11
N GLY A 98 -8.66 -3.20 -24.98
CA GLY A 98 -9.15 -1.83 -24.98
C GLY A 98 -9.75 -1.45 -23.63
N SER A 99 -10.62 -2.29 -23.07
CA SER A 99 -11.23 -2.06 -21.75
C SER A 99 -10.17 -2.02 -20.64
N THR A 100 -9.18 -2.90 -20.70
CA THR A 100 -8.06 -2.91 -19.74
C THR A 100 -7.19 -1.66 -19.87
N LEU A 101 -6.97 -1.15 -21.09
CA LEU A 101 -6.24 0.10 -21.32
C LEU A 101 -6.98 1.31 -20.75
N VAL A 102 -8.31 1.36 -20.89
CA VAL A 102 -9.16 2.45 -20.38
C VAL A 102 -9.25 2.48 -18.85
N VAL A 103 -8.90 1.39 -18.14
CA VAL A 103 -8.73 1.45 -16.68
C VAL A 103 -7.63 2.46 -16.34
N THR A 104 -8.05 3.68 -16.04
CA THR A 104 -7.17 4.84 -15.85
C THR A 104 -6.72 4.95 -14.39
N HIS A 105 -6.48 6.18 -13.93
CA HIS A 105 -6.08 6.51 -12.57
C HIS A 105 -7.19 6.28 -11.53
N HIS A 106 -8.41 5.93 -11.98
CA HIS A 106 -9.54 5.58 -11.13
C HIS A 106 -10.02 4.17 -11.49
N LEU A 107 -10.14 3.31 -10.48
CA LEU A 107 -10.66 1.96 -10.66
C LEU A 107 -12.19 2.00 -10.67
N GLU A 108 -12.77 2.24 -11.84
CA GLU A 108 -14.21 2.26 -12.00
C GLU A 108 -14.80 0.85 -12.01
N LYS A 109 -15.80 0.63 -11.14
CA LYS A 109 -16.48 -0.66 -10.97
C LYS A 109 -16.99 -1.27 -12.28
N GLU A 110 -17.64 -0.46 -13.12
CA GLU A 110 -18.25 -0.96 -14.36
C GLU A 110 -17.20 -1.38 -15.40
N GLN A 111 -16.06 -0.68 -15.46
CA GLN A 111 -14.95 -1.06 -16.34
C GLN A 111 -14.37 -2.41 -15.93
N ILE A 112 -14.13 -2.62 -14.63
CA ILE A 112 -13.62 -3.90 -14.11
C ILE A 112 -14.61 -5.03 -14.36
N LYS A 113 -15.92 -4.78 -14.15
CA LYS A 113 -16.97 -5.76 -14.40
C LYS A 113 -16.97 -6.24 -15.86
N LEU A 114 -16.84 -5.31 -16.81
CA LEU A 114 -16.79 -5.61 -18.23
C LEU A 114 -15.55 -6.44 -18.61
N ILE A 115 -14.38 -6.09 -18.05
CA ILE A 115 -13.15 -6.88 -18.25
C ILE A 115 -13.35 -8.31 -17.73
N VAL A 116 -13.87 -8.47 -16.51
CA VAL A 116 -14.11 -9.79 -15.90
C VAL A 116 -15.10 -10.60 -16.72
N GLU A 117 -16.15 -9.98 -17.25
CA GLU A 117 -17.12 -10.65 -18.10
C GLU A 117 -16.46 -11.15 -19.40
N ASN A 118 -15.64 -10.33 -20.05
CA ASN A 118 -14.93 -10.75 -21.25
C ASN A 118 -13.90 -11.85 -20.99
N LEU A 119 -13.18 -11.81 -19.85
CA LEU A 119 -12.28 -12.89 -19.44
C LEU A 119 -13.04 -14.20 -19.21
N LYS A 120 -14.23 -14.15 -18.59
CA LYS A 120 -15.11 -15.32 -18.45
C LYS A 120 -15.55 -15.86 -19.80
N ARG A 121 -15.91 -14.98 -20.74
CA ARG A 121 -16.28 -15.37 -22.12
C ARG A 121 -15.12 -16.07 -22.82
N LEU A 122 -13.90 -15.54 -22.72
CA LEU A 122 -12.69 -16.16 -23.28
C LEU A 122 -12.41 -17.53 -22.69
N GLU A 123 -12.55 -17.70 -21.37
CA GLU A 123 -12.40 -19.01 -20.74
C GLU A 123 -13.43 -20.02 -21.23
N LYS A 124 -14.70 -19.61 -21.38
CA LYS A 124 -15.74 -20.47 -21.92
C LYS A 124 -15.42 -20.91 -23.35
N THR A 125 -14.74 -20.11 -24.16
CA THR A 125 -14.42 -20.52 -25.54
C THR A 125 -13.28 -21.52 -25.65
N LYS A 126 -12.51 -21.76 -24.58
CA LYS A 126 -11.33 -22.65 -24.63
C LYS A 126 -11.64 -24.03 -25.18
N PHE A 127 -12.74 -24.66 -24.74
CA PHE A 127 -13.10 -26.00 -25.20
C PHE A 127 -13.45 -26.03 -26.70
N VAL A 128 -14.19 -25.03 -27.19
CA VAL A 128 -14.53 -24.90 -28.61
C VAL A 128 -13.27 -24.70 -29.45
N ILE A 129 -12.34 -23.88 -28.97
CA ILE A 129 -11.10 -23.56 -29.68
C ILE A 129 -10.16 -24.74 -29.71
N GLU A 130 -10.05 -25.48 -28.60
CA GLU A 130 -9.28 -26.71 -28.53
C GLU A 130 -9.79 -27.74 -29.56
N LYS A 131 -11.12 -27.88 -29.69
CA LYS A 131 -11.74 -28.84 -30.60
C LYS A 131 -11.71 -28.42 -32.07
N HIS A 132 -11.83 -27.12 -32.38
CA HIS A 132 -12.04 -26.65 -33.75
C HIS A 132 -10.90 -25.82 -34.37
N LEU A 133 -10.06 -25.18 -33.55
CA LEU A 133 -8.98 -24.30 -34.00
C LEU A 133 -7.57 -24.73 -33.56
N ASN A 134 -7.45 -25.65 -32.59
CA ASN A 134 -6.18 -26.12 -32.03
C ASN A 134 -5.28 -25.00 -31.46
N THR A 135 -5.86 -23.91 -30.97
CA THR A 135 -5.12 -22.73 -30.47
C THR A 135 -5.48 -22.33 -29.03
N SER A 136 -5.91 -23.30 -28.21
CA SER A 136 -6.37 -23.06 -26.82
C SER A 136 -5.33 -22.33 -25.97
N HIS A 137 -4.05 -22.68 -26.12
CA HIS A 137 -2.95 -22.07 -25.37
C HIS A 137 -2.83 -20.54 -25.57
N ALA A 138 -3.13 -20.04 -26.77
CA ALA A 138 -3.09 -18.62 -27.08
C ALA A 138 -4.19 -17.80 -26.35
N ILE A 139 -5.19 -18.46 -25.75
CA ILE A 139 -6.17 -17.82 -24.87
C ILE A 139 -5.62 -17.73 -23.46
N ASP A 140 -4.97 -18.79 -22.97
CA ASP A 140 -4.34 -18.79 -21.65
C ASP A 140 -3.31 -17.68 -21.55
N GLU A 141 -2.41 -17.60 -22.54
CA GLU A 141 -1.40 -16.54 -22.62
C GLU A 141 -2.03 -15.14 -22.61
N PHE A 142 -3.11 -14.94 -23.36
CA PHE A 142 -3.82 -13.67 -23.40
C PHE A 142 -4.51 -13.34 -22.06
N ILE A 143 -5.14 -14.32 -21.40
CA ILE A 143 -5.75 -14.13 -20.08
C ILE A 143 -4.67 -13.74 -19.07
N GLU A 144 -3.51 -14.41 -19.08
CA GLU A 144 -2.38 -14.07 -18.21
C GLU A 144 -1.79 -12.69 -18.51
N GLU A 145 -1.70 -12.29 -19.79
CA GLU A 145 -1.33 -10.92 -20.20
C GLU A 145 -2.29 -9.89 -19.59
N MET A 146 -3.60 -10.12 -19.70
CA MET A 146 -4.62 -9.21 -19.14
C MET A 146 -4.56 -9.15 -17.62
N LYS A 147 -4.37 -10.29 -16.93
CA LYS A 147 -4.18 -10.32 -15.47
C LYS A 147 -3.00 -9.45 -15.03
N LYS A 148 -1.84 -9.57 -15.70
CA LYS A 148 -0.65 -8.74 -15.42
C LYS A 148 -0.87 -7.26 -15.69
N SER A 149 -1.64 -6.94 -16.73
CA SER A 149 -1.98 -5.56 -17.06
C SER A 149 -2.89 -4.92 -15.98
N ILE A 150 -3.93 -5.64 -15.55
CA ILE A 150 -4.80 -5.23 -14.43
C ILE A 150 -3.99 -5.08 -13.13
N GLU A 151 -3.12 -6.05 -12.85
CA GLU A 151 -2.22 -6.04 -11.68
C GLU A 151 -1.39 -4.77 -11.62
N THR A 152 -0.71 -4.43 -12.73
CA THR A 152 0.15 -3.24 -12.81
C THR A 152 -0.62 -1.96 -12.46
N LYS A 153 -1.86 -1.85 -12.95
CA LYS A 153 -2.74 -0.71 -12.67
C LYS A 153 -3.20 -0.68 -11.21
N ILE A 154 -3.52 -1.83 -10.62
CA ILE A 154 -3.86 -1.90 -9.19
C ILE A 154 -2.66 -1.52 -8.34
N LYS A 155 -1.44 -2.01 -8.64
CA LYS A 155 -0.21 -1.63 -7.90
C LYS A 155 -0.03 -0.12 -7.86
N TYR A 156 -0.16 0.54 -9.00
CA TYR A 156 -0.09 2.00 -9.08
C TYR A 156 -1.13 2.67 -8.16
N PHE A 157 -2.35 2.14 -8.10
CA PHE A 157 -3.38 2.67 -7.20
C PHE A 157 -3.05 2.42 -5.72
N LEU A 158 -2.52 1.24 -5.38
CA LEU A 158 -2.06 0.92 -4.02
C LEU A 158 -0.94 1.86 -3.57
N ASP A 159 0.01 2.19 -4.44
CA ASP A 159 1.08 3.13 -4.14
C ASP A 159 0.55 4.54 -3.85
N ARG A 160 -0.49 4.98 -4.57
CA ARG A 160 -1.18 6.24 -4.27
C ARG A 160 -1.87 6.21 -2.91
N ILE A 161 -2.52 5.09 -2.55
CA ILE A 161 -3.10 4.92 -1.20
C ILE A 161 -2.01 5.04 -0.14
N ARG A 162 -0.85 4.38 -0.33
CA ARG A 162 0.29 4.50 0.58
C ARG A 162 0.75 5.96 0.73
N ALA A 163 0.84 6.71 -0.36
CA ALA A 163 1.20 8.13 -0.32
C ALA A 163 0.17 8.98 0.45
N VAL A 164 -1.12 8.72 0.27
CA VAL A 164 -2.21 9.40 1.00
C VAL A 164 -2.13 9.10 2.50
N ILE A 165 -1.83 7.85 2.88
CA ILE A 165 -1.59 7.44 4.27
C ILE A 165 -0.37 8.18 4.86
N ILE A 166 0.74 8.27 4.12
CA ILE A 166 1.96 8.98 4.55
C ILE A 166 1.68 10.47 4.78
N ASN A 167 0.76 11.06 4.01
CA ASN A 167 0.32 12.45 4.16
C ASN A 167 -0.79 12.65 5.21
N TYR A 168 -1.13 11.59 5.94
CA TYR A 168 -2.11 11.57 7.02
C TYR A 168 -3.54 11.92 6.58
N ASN A 169 -3.91 11.67 5.32
CA ASN A 169 -5.30 11.86 4.87
C ASN A 169 -6.09 10.55 4.97
N PHE A 170 -6.48 10.18 6.19
CA PHE A 170 -7.05 8.86 6.49
C PHE A 170 -8.43 8.63 5.89
N SER A 171 -9.29 9.65 5.86
CA SER A 171 -10.62 9.55 5.22
C SER A 171 -10.49 9.20 3.75
N GLU A 172 -9.63 9.92 3.02
CA GLU A 172 -9.37 9.63 1.60
C GLU A 172 -8.73 8.24 1.41
N ALA A 173 -7.84 7.82 2.33
CA ALA A 173 -7.23 6.50 2.27
C ALA A 173 -8.28 5.39 2.44
N ASP A 174 -9.22 5.54 3.37
CA ASP A 174 -10.29 4.56 3.62
C ASP A 174 -11.21 4.43 2.41
N GLU A 175 -11.70 5.54 1.85
CA GLU A 175 -12.54 5.53 0.65
C GLU A 175 -11.85 4.83 -0.54
N LYS A 176 -10.54 5.07 -0.72
CA LYS A 176 -9.77 4.40 -1.78
C LYS A 176 -9.54 2.92 -1.48
N ILE A 177 -9.32 2.54 -0.22
CA ILE A 177 -9.18 1.13 0.17
C ILE A 177 -10.48 0.38 -0.10
N ASP A 178 -11.64 0.94 0.28
CA ASP A 178 -12.96 0.37 0.00
C ASP A 178 -13.17 0.17 -1.50
N SER A 179 -12.81 1.17 -2.30
CA SER A 179 -12.86 1.08 -3.76
C SER A 179 -12.03 -0.09 -4.30
N VAL A 180 -10.81 -0.29 -3.79
CA VAL A 180 -9.93 -1.39 -4.21
C VAL A 180 -10.46 -2.75 -3.75
N ILE A 181 -11.09 -2.83 -2.58
CA ILE A 181 -11.71 -4.07 -2.09
C ILE A 181 -12.86 -4.48 -3.01
N VAL A 182 -13.70 -3.53 -3.43
CA VAL A 182 -14.76 -3.79 -4.41
C VAL A 182 -14.17 -4.33 -5.72
N VAL A 183 -13.09 -3.72 -6.20
CA VAL A 183 -12.38 -4.16 -7.41
C VAL A 183 -11.81 -5.57 -7.27
N ARG A 184 -11.15 -5.88 -6.14
CA ARG A 184 -10.64 -7.23 -5.81
C ARG A 184 -11.76 -8.26 -5.86
N ASN A 185 -12.89 -7.96 -5.24
CA ASN A 185 -14.04 -8.86 -5.18
C ASN A 185 -14.64 -9.11 -6.57
N LEU A 186 -14.69 -8.08 -7.43
CA LEU A 186 -15.15 -8.23 -8.81
C LEU A 186 -14.20 -9.09 -9.64
N LEU A 187 -12.89 -8.90 -9.48
CA LEU A 187 -11.88 -9.68 -10.18
C LEU A 187 -11.90 -11.15 -9.76
N GLY A 188 -12.18 -11.45 -8.48
CA GLY A 188 -12.25 -12.82 -7.97
C GLY A 188 -11.01 -13.61 -8.33
N LYS A 189 -11.16 -14.71 -9.08
CA LYS A 189 -10.05 -15.57 -9.51
C LYS A 189 -9.07 -14.93 -10.50
N TYR A 190 -9.43 -13.80 -11.11
CA TYR A 190 -8.53 -13.04 -11.99
C TYR A 190 -7.64 -12.08 -11.20
N CYS A 191 -7.90 -11.89 -9.90
CA CYS A 191 -7.00 -11.15 -9.03
C CYS A 191 -5.81 -12.03 -8.63
N ILE A 192 -4.60 -11.55 -8.84
CA ILE A 192 -3.38 -12.24 -8.41
C ILE A 192 -3.30 -12.21 -6.88
N LYS A 193 -2.79 -13.30 -6.30
CA LYS A 193 -2.68 -13.48 -4.84
C LYS A 193 -1.86 -12.36 -4.18
N ASP A 194 -0.72 -12.00 -4.75
CA ASP A 194 0.13 -10.90 -4.26
C ASP A 194 -0.65 -9.59 -4.08
N ILE A 195 -1.51 -9.22 -5.04
CA ILE A 195 -2.36 -8.04 -4.93
C ILE A 195 -3.38 -8.17 -3.81
N SER A 196 -4.00 -9.35 -3.68
CA SER A 196 -4.94 -9.60 -2.58
C SER A 196 -4.26 -9.45 -1.22
N ASP A 197 -3.06 -10.00 -1.08
CA ASP A 197 -2.26 -9.94 0.14
C ASP A 197 -1.83 -8.48 0.43
N GLN A 198 -1.46 -7.71 -0.60
CA GLN A 198 -1.15 -6.28 -0.44
C GLN A 198 -2.35 -5.44 0.00
N ILE A 199 -3.56 -5.73 -0.51
CA ILE A 199 -4.79 -5.05 -0.11
C ILE A 199 -5.10 -5.37 1.36
N GLU A 200 -5.01 -6.64 1.74
CA GLU A 200 -5.25 -7.08 3.12
C GLU A 200 -4.21 -6.48 4.10
N ASN A 201 -2.95 -6.40 3.69
CA ASN A 201 -1.90 -5.71 4.45
C ASN A 201 -2.20 -4.21 4.63
N LEU A 202 -2.79 -3.54 3.64
CA LEU A 202 -3.19 -2.13 3.76
C LEU A 202 -4.39 -1.94 4.70
N GLN A 203 -5.30 -2.91 4.75
CA GLN A 203 -6.39 -2.92 5.73
C GLN A 203 -5.87 -3.10 7.16
N ASN A 204 -4.92 -4.02 7.37
CA ASN A 204 -4.56 -4.51 8.70
C ASN A 204 -3.30 -3.85 9.32
N TYR A 205 -2.24 -3.59 8.54
CA TYR A 205 -0.90 -3.34 9.07
C TYR A 205 -0.21 -2.07 8.54
N GLY A 206 -0.43 -1.73 7.26
CA GLY A 206 0.31 -0.66 6.57
C GLY A 206 0.07 0.73 7.15
N LYS A 207 -1.14 1.00 7.67
CA LYS A 207 -1.49 2.28 8.30
C LYS A 207 -0.72 2.49 9.60
N THR A 208 -0.69 1.47 10.45
CA THR A 208 -0.19 1.56 11.82
C THR A 208 1.34 1.56 11.88
N ALA A 209 2.00 0.70 11.07
CA ALA A 209 3.45 0.53 11.12
C ALA A 209 4.22 1.75 10.58
N VAL A 210 3.81 2.30 9.44
CA VAL A 210 4.49 3.46 8.82
C VAL A 210 4.44 4.69 9.73
N ILE A 211 3.30 4.89 10.40
CA ILE A 211 3.11 6.01 11.33
C ILE A 211 3.97 5.82 12.58
N ILE A 212 3.95 4.64 13.19
CA ILE A 212 4.75 4.37 14.40
C ILE A 212 6.25 4.55 14.13
N THR A 213 6.78 4.01 13.02
CA THR A 213 8.22 4.09 12.71
C THR A 213 8.70 5.53 12.55
N ARG A 214 7.92 6.40 11.89
CA ARG A 214 8.30 7.82 11.70
C ARG A 214 8.28 8.60 13.01
N TYR A 215 7.35 8.26 13.90
CA TYR A 215 7.30 8.83 15.24
C TYR A 215 8.43 8.36 16.14
N ASP A 216 8.93 7.14 15.92
CA ASP A 216 10.07 6.63 16.64
C ASP A 216 11.38 7.37 16.30
N SER A 217 11.56 7.81 15.05
CA SER A 217 12.79 8.49 14.63
C SER A 217 12.82 10.02 14.85
N GLU A 218 11.70 10.73 14.64
CA GLU A 218 11.75 12.19 14.36
C GLU A 218 10.93 13.09 15.29
N TYR A 219 10.13 12.53 16.21
CA TYR A 219 9.11 13.30 16.92
C TYR A 219 9.64 14.51 17.71
N MET A 220 10.82 14.40 18.34
CA MET A 220 11.40 15.47 19.16
C MET A 220 11.98 16.62 18.35
N LEU A 221 12.16 16.44 17.04
CA LEU A 221 12.74 17.45 16.14
C LEU A 221 11.64 18.17 15.35
N ASN A 222 10.67 17.41 14.82
CA ASN A 222 9.57 17.94 14.01
C ASN A 222 8.28 17.14 14.24
N PRO A 223 7.55 17.39 15.34
CA PRO A 223 6.33 16.65 15.66
C PRO A 223 5.21 16.92 14.63
N PRO A 224 4.70 15.89 13.92
CA PRO A 224 3.59 16.06 12.98
C PRO A 224 2.25 16.28 13.69
N LYS A 225 1.38 17.11 13.11
CA LYS A 225 -0.01 17.33 13.57
C LYS A 225 -0.94 16.15 13.22
N ILE A 226 -0.62 14.95 13.71
CA ILE A 226 -1.40 13.74 13.41
C ILE A 226 -2.56 13.53 14.37
N PHE A 227 -2.47 14.04 15.60
CA PHE A 227 -3.48 13.79 16.64
C PHE A 227 -4.84 14.36 16.26
N GLU A 228 -4.89 15.59 15.74
CA GLU A 228 -6.11 16.20 15.22
C GLU A 228 -6.67 15.39 14.05
N LYS A 229 -5.81 14.97 13.12
CA LYS A 229 -6.21 14.20 11.93
C LYS A 229 -6.74 12.81 12.29
N LEU A 230 -6.13 12.12 13.25
CA LEU A 230 -6.60 10.83 13.75
C LEU A 230 -7.86 10.99 14.61
N ALA A 231 -7.94 12.03 15.44
CA ALA A 231 -9.13 12.29 16.26
C ALA A 231 -10.39 12.43 15.40
N ASN A 232 -10.28 13.06 14.22
CA ASN A 232 -11.40 13.23 13.29
C ASN A 232 -11.92 11.91 12.68
N VAL A 233 -11.10 10.86 12.63
CA VAL A 233 -11.48 9.53 12.10
C VAL A 233 -11.52 8.45 13.20
N ASN A 234 -11.24 8.82 14.44
CA ASN A 234 -11.14 7.90 15.57
C ASN A 234 -12.50 7.30 15.96
N SER A 235 -13.57 8.10 15.85
CA SER A 235 -14.93 7.67 16.21
C SER A 235 -15.52 6.64 15.24
N THR A 236 -14.95 6.51 14.04
CA THR A 236 -15.48 5.65 12.96
C THR A 236 -14.77 4.32 12.83
N ASN A 237 -13.54 4.17 13.35
CA ASN A 237 -12.77 2.92 13.18
C ASN A 237 -11.87 2.62 14.40
N GLN A 238 -12.08 1.45 15.00
CA GLN A 238 -11.31 0.97 16.16
C GLN A 238 -9.80 0.93 15.90
N ILE A 239 -9.36 0.65 14.66
CA ILE A 239 -7.93 0.62 14.30
C ILE A 239 -7.27 1.98 14.55
N TYR A 240 -7.97 3.09 14.28
CA TYR A 240 -7.43 4.42 14.54
C TYR A 240 -7.38 4.75 16.03
N SER A 241 -8.31 4.22 16.83
CA SER A 241 -8.26 4.35 18.29
C SER A 241 -7.04 3.64 18.89
N GLU A 242 -6.79 2.40 18.46
CA GLU A 242 -5.63 1.63 18.90
C GLU A 242 -4.32 2.25 18.44
N LEU A 243 -4.27 2.79 17.22
CA LEU A 243 -3.12 3.54 16.72
C LEU A 243 -2.87 4.81 17.54
N LEU A 244 -3.93 5.56 17.86
CA LEU A 244 -3.85 6.77 18.66
C LEU A 244 -3.29 6.46 20.05
N ASP A 245 -3.76 5.38 20.68
CA ASP A 245 -3.28 4.96 22.00
C ASP A 245 -1.84 4.43 21.97
N LYS A 246 -1.43 3.71 20.93
CA LYS A 246 -0.03 3.31 20.71
C LYS A 246 0.87 4.53 20.54
N LEU A 247 0.44 5.51 19.73
CA LEU A 247 1.17 6.77 19.54
C LEU A 247 1.29 7.55 20.84
N ARG A 248 0.21 7.67 21.62
CA ARG A 248 0.23 8.29 22.95
C ARG A 248 1.30 7.64 23.82
N LYS A 249 1.28 6.31 23.96
CA LYS A 249 2.28 5.59 24.79
C LYS A 249 3.72 5.86 24.34
N LEU A 250 3.98 5.76 23.04
CA LEU A 250 5.32 5.96 22.46
C LEU A 250 5.84 7.39 22.68
N ILE A 251 4.99 8.39 22.45
CA ILE A 251 5.34 9.80 22.64
C ILE A 251 5.59 10.10 24.12
N LEU A 252 4.72 9.60 25.00
CA LEU A 252 4.88 9.75 26.45
C LEU A 252 6.20 9.16 26.95
N GLU A 253 6.58 7.98 26.44
CA GLU A 253 7.85 7.36 26.76
C GLU A 253 9.04 8.20 26.28
N LYS A 254 8.98 8.77 25.08
CA LYS A 254 10.03 9.68 24.59
C LYS A 254 10.16 10.94 25.44
N PHE A 255 9.05 11.54 25.84
CA PHE A 255 9.08 12.70 26.74
C PHE A 255 9.72 12.35 28.09
N ARG A 256 9.39 11.19 28.66
CA ARG A 256 10.06 10.70 29.88
C ARG A 256 11.56 10.52 29.68
N ASN A 257 11.97 9.87 28.59
CA ASN A 257 13.38 9.64 28.28
C ASN A 257 14.15 10.95 28.08
N GLU A 258 13.57 11.95 27.43
CA GLU A 258 14.19 13.27 27.28
C GLU A 258 14.28 14.02 28.61
N LEU A 259 13.27 13.93 29.50
CA LEU A 259 13.37 14.51 30.85
C LEU A 259 14.46 13.85 31.69
N GLU A 260 14.57 12.53 31.66
CA GLU A 260 15.63 11.82 32.38
C GLU A 260 17.02 12.22 31.86
N ARG A 261 17.19 12.36 30.53
CA ARG A 261 18.42 12.89 29.92
C ARG A 261 18.67 14.36 30.26
N ALA A 262 17.62 15.16 30.43
CA ALA A 262 17.77 16.55 30.85
C ALA A 262 18.22 16.64 32.32
N LYS A 263 17.72 15.76 33.19
CA LYS A 263 18.13 15.66 34.59
C LYS A 263 19.58 15.25 34.75
N THR A 264 20.11 14.34 33.91
CA THR A 264 21.52 13.94 34.00
C THR A 264 22.49 15.06 33.66
N LYS A 265 22.10 16.02 32.81
CA LYS A 265 22.91 17.21 32.49
C LYS A 265 22.88 18.26 33.61
N GLN A 266 21.85 18.28 34.45
CA GLN A 266 21.69 19.19 35.61
C GLN A 266 21.87 20.69 35.28
N THR A 267 21.58 21.11 34.04
CA THR A 267 21.57 22.51 33.63
C THR A 267 20.17 22.90 33.15
N ILE A 268 19.72 24.13 33.44
CA ILE A 268 18.40 24.64 33.02
C ILE A 268 18.54 25.58 31.81
N ASP A 269 19.77 25.99 31.48
CA ASP A 269 20.05 26.98 30.46
C ASP A 269 20.06 26.41 29.03
N ILE A 270 20.41 27.26 28.08
CA ILE A 270 20.45 26.96 26.64
C ILE A 270 21.34 25.76 26.30
N THR A 271 22.25 25.34 27.19
CA THR A 271 23.13 24.18 26.99
C THR A 271 22.38 22.85 27.13
N ASN A 272 21.23 22.82 27.81
CA ASN A 272 20.41 21.63 27.95
C ASN A 272 19.52 21.41 26.71
N GLU A 273 20.11 20.82 25.68
CA GLU A 273 19.41 20.52 24.42
C GLU A 273 18.18 19.63 24.61
N HIS A 274 18.20 18.70 25.57
CA HIS A 274 17.06 17.80 25.86
C HIS A 274 15.86 18.58 26.41
N MET A 275 16.12 19.55 27.29
CA MET A 275 15.09 20.45 27.82
C MET A 275 14.43 21.28 26.71
N ARG A 276 15.25 21.82 25.79
CA ARG A 276 14.75 22.60 24.64
C ARG A 276 13.92 21.76 23.67
N ARG A 277 14.36 20.53 23.37
CA ARG A 277 13.60 19.59 22.53
C ARG A 277 12.26 19.26 23.18
N PHE A 278 12.24 19.02 24.49
CA PHE A 278 11.02 18.79 25.26
C PHE A 278 10.06 19.98 25.16
N GLU A 279 10.53 21.20 25.46
CA GLU A 279 9.73 22.44 25.40
C GLU A 279 9.14 22.70 24.01
N SER A 280 9.93 22.44 22.97
CA SER A 280 9.49 22.58 21.59
C SER A 280 8.41 21.56 21.24
N ALA A 281 8.62 20.29 21.62
CA ALA A 281 7.71 19.20 21.26
C ALA A 281 6.38 19.21 22.04
N VAL A 282 6.37 19.74 23.28
CA VAL A 282 5.16 19.82 24.12
C VAL A 282 4.04 20.60 23.46
N LYS A 283 4.36 21.71 22.77
CA LYS A 283 3.39 22.60 22.11
C LYS A 283 2.61 21.95 20.96
N TYR A 284 3.02 20.76 20.53
CA TYR A 284 2.37 20.01 19.46
C TYR A 284 1.56 18.82 19.99
N LEU A 285 1.50 18.65 21.31
CA LEU A 285 0.62 17.69 21.94
C LEU A 285 -0.83 18.19 21.96
N PRO A 286 -1.81 17.28 22.01
CA PRO A 286 -3.17 17.65 22.39
C PRO A 286 -3.19 18.27 23.79
N GLU A 287 -4.10 19.23 24.01
CA GLU A 287 -4.27 19.93 25.29
C GLU A 287 -4.38 18.97 26.49
N SER A 288 -5.05 17.83 26.30
CA SER A 288 -5.21 16.78 27.31
C SER A 288 -3.89 16.14 27.78
N MET A 289 -2.84 16.21 26.96
CA MET A 289 -1.50 15.72 27.28
C MET A 289 -0.52 16.84 27.60
N GLU A 290 -0.68 18.01 26.97
CA GLU A 290 0.18 19.19 27.11
C GLU A 290 0.31 19.62 28.58
N ASN A 291 -0.82 19.90 29.24
CA ASN A 291 -0.84 20.40 30.62
C ASN A 291 -0.08 19.49 31.60
N ALA A 292 -0.27 18.17 31.49
CA ALA A 292 0.41 17.21 32.34
C ALA A 292 1.94 17.22 32.10
N ARG A 293 2.38 17.42 30.85
CA ARG A 293 3.80 17.46 30.50
C ARG A 293 4.46 18.79 30.88
N GLU A 294 3.74 19.90 30.78
CA GLU A 294 4.22 21.19 31.28
C GLU A 294 4.45 21.17 32.79
N ILE A 295 3.53 20.55 33.54
CA ILE A 295 3.69 20.37 34.99
C ILE A 295 4.93 19.51 35.30
N GLU A 296 5.13 18.40 34.59
CA GLU A 296 6.32 17.54 34.77
C GLU A 296 7.62 18.26 34.41
N LEU A 297 7.62 19.05 33.33
CA LEU A 297 8.74 19.88 32.93
C LEU A 297 9.09 20.91 34.00
N GLN A 298 8.08 21.59 34.54
CA GLN A 298 8.29 22.59 35.58
C GLN A 298 8.86 21.96 36.85
N ARG A 299 8.34 20.78 37.26
CA ARG A 299 8.91 20.01 38.38
C ARG A 299 10.37 19.64 38.13
N CYS A 300 10.70 19.20 36.92
CA CYS A 300 12.08 18.88 36.54
C CYS A 300 13.00 20.11 36.65
N LYS A 301 12.56 21.28 36.17
CA LYS A 301 13.31 22.54 36.31
C LYS A 301 13.50 22.92 37.78
N ASP A 302 12.46 22.79 38.60
CA ASP A 302 12.52 23.09 40.03
C ASP A 302 13.47 22.14 40.76
N ASP A 303 13.47 20.85 40.42
CA ASP A 303 14.38 19.85 40.97
C ASP A 303 15.83 20.14 40.60
N ILE A 304 16.11 20.46 39.34
CA ILE A 304 17.46 20.88 38.91
C ILE A 304 17.88 22.15 39.66
N LYS A 305 16.99 23.13 39.81
CA LYS A 305 17.27 24.37 40.53
C LYS A 305 17.59 24.12 42.01
N ARG A 306 16.83 23.25 42.67
CA ARG A 306 17.09 22.82 44.05
C ARG A 306 18.40 22.06 44.18
N LEU A 307 18.73 21.18 43.23
CA LEU A 307 20.01 20.46 43.23
C LEU A 307 21.18 21.42 43.09
N VAL A 308 21.09 22.40 42.18
CA VAL A 308 22.10 23.45 42.02
C VAL A 308 22.23 24.27 43.31
N GLN A 309 21.13 24.74 43.89
CA GLN A 309 21.14 25.51 45.14
C GLN A 309 21.70 24.70 46.33
N TYR A 310 21.29 23.44 46.49
CA TYR A 310 21.80 22.56 47.54
C TYR A 310 23.31 22.35 47.40
N SER A 311 23.75 22.14 46.17
CA SER A 311 25.15 21.91 45.86
C SER A 311 25.97 23.19 46.10
N GLU A 312 25.41 24.38 45.80
CA GLU A 312 26.00 25.69 46.13
C GLU A 312 26.14 25.88 47.64
N LEU A 313 25.12 25.54 48.42
CA LEU A 313 25.15 25.61 49.88
C LEU A 313 26.20 24.65 50.46
N LYS A 314 26.29 23.41 49.95
CA LYS A 314 27.32 22.43 50.35
C LYS A 314 28.74 22.95 50.06
N LEU A 315 28.94 23.64 48.94
CA LEU A 315 30.22 24.30 48.62
C LEU A 315 30.52 25.47 49.56
N GLN A 316 29.52 26.28 49.91
CA GLN A 316 29.70 27.37 50.88
C GLN A 316 30.05 26.84 52.28
N ASP A 317 29.33 25.83 52.77
CA ASP A 317 29.56 25.22 54.08
C ASP A 317 30.93 24.52 54.18
N SER A 318 31.35 23.83 53.12
CA SER A 318 32.70 23.23 53.04
C SER A 318 33.80 24.29 52.95
N SER A 319 33.53 25.44 52.35
CA SER A 319 34.43 26.59 52.33
C SER A 319 34.59 27.27 53.70
N ILE A 320 33.56 27.18 54.57
CA ILE A 320 33.57 27.74 55.93
C ILE A 320 34.33 26.82 56.91
N THR A 321 34.30 25.49 56.72
CA THR A 321 34.82 24.49 57.67
C THR A 321 36.33 24.13 57.54
N GLU A 322 37.12 24.92 56.80
CA GLU A 322 38.60 24.87 56.73
C GLU A 322 39.25 23.50 56.39
N LYS A 323 38.53 22.58 55.74
CA LYS A 323 39.11 21.29 55.27
C LYS A 323 39.33 21.31 53.76
N ILE A 324 40.55 21.65 53.34
CA ILE A 324 40.97 21.72 51.92
C ILE A 324 40.66 20.43 51.15
N ASP A 325 40.81 19.26 51.78
CA ASP A 325 40.49 17.96 51.14
C ASP A 325 39.00 17.78 50.87
N LYS A 326 38.12 18.34 51.71
CA LYS A 326 36.67 18.33 51.47
C LYS A 326 36.27 19.30 50.38
N ILE A 327 36.96 20.44 50.27
CA ILE A 327 36.76 21.41 49.19
C ILE A 327 37.19 20.80 47.85
N ASN A 328 38.33 20.11 47.81
CA ASN A 328 38.83 19.43 46.60
C ASN A 328 37.92 18.25 46.20
N ASN A 329 37.45 17.44 47.14
CA ASN A 329 36.49 16.37 46.83
C ASN A 329 35.12 16.92 46.39
N CYS A 330 34.59 17.96 47.04
CA CYS A 330 33.34 18.60 46.59
C CYS A 330 33.52 19.27 45.24
N SER A 331 34.68 19.88 44.97
CA SER A 331 35.04 20.48 43.67
C SER A 331 35.19 19.42 42.58
N PHE A 332 35.75 18.24 42.87
CA PHE A 332 35.86 17.12 41.93
C PHE A 332 34.49 16.47 41.64
N GLU A 333 33.64 16.29 42.67
CA GLU A 333 32.22 15.92 42.48
C GLU A 333 31.47 16.97 41.63
N TYR A 334 31.83 18.25 41.75
CA TYR A 334 31.28 19.38 40.99
C TYR A 334 31.83 19.55 39.57
N GLN A 335 33.09 19.16 39.31
CA GLN A 335 33.74 19.30 38.01
C GLN A 335 33.08 18.44 36.92
N ASN A 336 32.28 17.45 37.31
CA ASN A 336 31.43 16.69 36.40
C ASN A 336 30.17 17.43 35.91
N LEU A 337 29.92 18.66 36.39
CA LEU A 337 28.80 19.50 35.95
C LEU A 337 29.31 20.62 35.04
N GLN A 338 28.90 20.64 33.76
CA GLN A 338 29.34 21.58 32.71
C GLN A 338 29.00 23.08 32.96
N VAL A 339 28.52 23.45 34.15
CA VAL A 339 28.31 24.86 34.59
C VAL A 339 29.63 25.52 35.01
N ILE A 340 30.71 25.19 34.30
CA ILE A 340 32.07 25.31 34.82
C ILE A 340 32.56 26.75 34.83
N ILE A 341 32.22 27.58 33.84
CA ILE A 341 32.99 28.84 33.67
C ILE A 341 32.58 29.92 34.67
N SER A 342 31.27 30.17 34.87
CA SER A 342 30.84 31.23 35.78
C SER A 342 31.12 30.91 37.25
N TYR A 343 30.96 29.63 37.65
CA TYR A 343 31.15 29.22 39.04
C TYR A 343 32.61 28.89 39.38
N PHE A 344 33.41 28.35 38.44
CA PHE A 344 34.86 28.27 38.64
C PHE A 344 35.46 29.66 38.82
N ASN A 345 35.00 30.64 38.03
CA ASN A 345 35.44 32.03 38.17
C ASN A 345 35.00 32.62 39.52
N LYS A 346 33.80 32.31 40.01
CA LYS A 346 33.33 32.76 41.33
C LYS A 346 34.06 32.07 42.48
N GLY A 347 34.35 30.78 42.37
CA GLY A 347 35.19 30.04 43.32
C GLY A 347 36.62 30.57 43.36
N LYS A 348 37.20 30.87 42.18
CA LYS A 348 38.51 31.51 42.04
C LYS A 348 38.52 32.91 42.65
N GLU A 349 37.49 33.72 42.40
CA GLU A 349 37.35 35.06 42.98
C GLU A 349 37.27 35.01 44.52
N LEU A 350 36.50 34.07 45.08
CA LEU A 350 36.39 33.87 46.52
C LEU A 350 37.71 33.38 47.13
N ALA A 351 38.43 32.48 46.46
CA ALA A 351 39.75 32.03 46.87
C ALA A 351 40.77 33.19 46.84
N SER A 352 40.78 34.01 45.78
CA SER A 352 41.63 35.19 45.66
C SER A 352 41.36 36.20 46.77
N LYS A 353 40.08 36.58 47.01
CA LYS A 353 39.70 37.47 48.11
C LYS A 353 40.17 36.94 49.48
N ARG A 354 40.21 35.62 49.66
CA ARG A 354 40.65 34.99 50.91
C ARG A 354 42.17 35.00 51.06
N ILE A 355 42.91 34.77 49.98
CA ILE A 355 44.37 34.96 49.96
C ILE A 355 44.71 36.41 50.32
N ASP A 356 44.02 37.38 49.70
CA ASP A 356 44.24 38.79 49.98
C ASP A 356 43.98 39.12 51.46
N ASN A 357 42.90 38.62 52.05
CA ASN A 357 42.60 38.82 53.47
C ASN A 357 43.63 38.15 54.41
N ILE A 358 44.17 36.98 54.05
CA ILE A 358 45.22 36.32 54.82
C ILE A 358 46.52 37.12 54.73
N VAL A 359 46.88 37.59 53.53
CA VAL A 359 48.05 38.45 53.31
C VAL A 359 47.95 39.73 54.14
N VAL A 360 46.77 40.39 54.16
CA VAL A 360 46.51 41.56 55.00
C VAL A 360 46.67 41.24 56.48
N LYS A 361 46.14 40.11 56.97
CA LYS A 361 46.31 39.70 58.38
C LYS A 361 47.76 39.39 58.74
N ILE A 362 48.52 38.78 57.84
CA ILE A 362 49.94 38.51 58.04
C ILE A 362 50.72 39.81 58.09
N HIS A 363 50.49 40.74 57.15
CA HIS A 363 51.12 42.07 57.16
C HIS A 363 50.84 42.82 58.47
N HIS A 364 49.58 42.88 58.89
CA HIS A 364 49.20 43.53 60.15
C HIS A 364 49.85 42.89 61.38
N ASN A 365 50.04 41.56 61.38
CA ASN A 365 50.71 40.86 62.46
C ASN A 365 52.23 41.09 62.45
N LEU A 366 52.85 41.22 61.27
CA LEU A 366 54.28 41.51 61.12
C LEU A 366 54.60 42.95 61.56
N GLU A 367 53.74 43.92 61.22
CA GLU A 367 53.80 45.31 61.73
C GLU A 367 53.68 45.34 63.25
N LYS A 368 52.74 44.59 63.84
CA LYS A 368 52.59 44.50 65.30
C LYS A 368 53.79 43.87 66.02
N GLN A 369 54.55 43.04 65.32
CA GLN A 369 55.74 42.38 65.86
C GLN A 369 57.04 43.15 65.57
N ASN A 370 56.98 44.32 64.91
CA ASN A 370 58.13 45.10 64.44
C ASN A 370 59.12 44.28 63.59
N ILE A 371 58.62 43.31 62.82
CA ILE A 371 59.45 42.46 61.96
C ILE A 371 59.61 43.10 60.56
N ILE A 372 58.70 44.00 60.18
CA ILE A 372 58.73 44.80 58.95
C ILE A 372 58.39 46.25 59.31
#